data_AF-A0A2K8V7S9-F1
#
_entry.id   AF-A0A2K8V7S9-F1
#
_cell.length_a   1.000
_cell.length_b   1.000
_cell.length_c   1.000
_cell.angle_alpha   90.00
_cell.angle_beta   90.00
_cell.angle_gamma   90.00
#
_symmetry.space_group_name_H-M   'P 1'
#
loop_
_entity.id
_entity.type
_entity.pdbx_description
1 polymer ?
#
loop_
_entity_poly.entity_id
_entity_poly.type
_entity_poly.pdbx_seq_one_letter_code
_entity_poly.pdbx_strand_id
1 'polypeptide(L)'
;MSIQAINQLLYRPISRTKKYDKYFPKVSCQSTFLKETTTTGGLELINEWSKKYAYQTEKISKELKGETLPETINNIYNWLYNYLQYDADGYEQKLKSPACSYHMRFDGIDCKSYSLFASSILSNLGIAHKLRKVVQPSDPTRWSHVYVVVPYKNQELIIDATKSINTEVTKLKEFDMDVKDVSLPYYGMNAGTKLPTKSIDNAVRNFVVFLSELNKKGVSILVTNAIKKDVRYFVDRGIEPKISVTNDFFQVNGKRHYYNISSPSGLGFVSFDSITSLVDNIGIGNIIDRGFGQVFDNGFDLSCWGASFPPSIAKPQTAEKVNDIFTKYNLLNVVKSRDLNATKNVVNEVIAQLTFGRNDRKANIDRAKDCTKKGEEVSYKIFNKALEDLYTALNSDFNVQYKTHSRAISFEFRGGSWTRTYSVKDIATIQFKNTAPGSGGGTSNPSPGPVDHSNTIPPKKNNKGVLAVLGTALTGGYLLFA
;
A
#
# COMPACT_ATOMS: atom_id res chain seq x y z
N MET A 1 -26.01 -7.87 30.90
CA MET A 1 -26.52 -6.49 31.05
C MET A 1 -26.63 -5.88 29.65
N SER A 2 -27.71 -5.18 29.30
CA SER A 2 -27.84 -4.55 27.99
C SER A 2 -26.92 -3.32 27.88
N ILE A 3 -26.54 -2.92 26.65
CA ILE A 3 -25.74 -1.71 26.41
C ILE A 3 -26.42 -0.46 26.99
N GLN A 4 -27.75 -0.36 26.84
CA GLN A 4 -28.52 0.73 27.43
C GLN A 4 -28.40 0.78 28.96
N ALA A 5 -28.44 -0.37 29.64
CA ALA A 5 -28.27 -0.40 31.10
C ALA A 5 -26.85 -0.02 31.53
N ILE A 6 -25.82 -0.44 30.76
CA ILE A 6 -24.42 -0.01 31.01
C ILE A 6 -24.29 1.51 30.84
N ASN A 7 -24.84 2.06 29.76
CA ASN A 7 -24.79 3.50 29.49
C ASN A 7 -25.55 4.30 30.54
N GLN A 8 -26.71 3.83 31.01
CA GLN A 8 -27.44 4.49 32.09
C GLN A 8 -26.67 4.49 33.40
N LEU A 9 -26.00 3.38 33.75
CA LEU A 9 -25.19 3.27 34.96
C LEU A 9 -23.92 4.12 34.92
N LEU A 10 -23.35 4.32 33.73
CA LEU A 10 -22.10 5.08 33.54
C LEU A 10 -22.33 6.53 33.11
N TYR A 11 -23.58 6.90 32.83
CA TYR A 11 -23.95 8.26 32.51
C TYR A 11 -23.62 9.19 33.68
N ARG A 12 -22.93 10.27 33.37
CA ARG A 12 -22.53 11.28 34.36
C ARG A 12 -22.68 12.71 33.83
N PRO A 13 -22.97 13.70 34.68
CA PRO A 13 -22.90 15.11 34.30
C PRO A 13 -21.45 15.50 33.97
N ILE A 14 -21.16 15.72 32.70
CA ILE A 14 -19.84 16.22 32.26
C ILE A 14 -19.83 17.74 32.11
N SER A 15 -18.65 18.34 32.26
CA SER A 15 -18.47 19.78 32.14
C SER A 15 -18.70 20.27 30.71
N ARG A 16 -19.49 21.33 30.56
CA ARG A 16 -19.83 21.95 29.27
C ARG A 16 -18.96 23.16 28.92
N THR A 17 -17.92 23.45 29.70
CA THR A 17 -17.04 24.61 29.41
C THR A 17 -16.34 24.47 28.06
N LYS A 18 -16.11 25.62 27.41
CA LYS A 18 -15.39 25.74 26.15
C LYS A 18 -13.88 25.94 26.33
N LYS A 19 -13.37 25.88 27.58
CA LYS A 19 -11.94 26.12 27.92
C LYS A 19 -10.98 25.34 27.01
N TYR A 20 -11.31 24.10 26.68
CA TYR A 20 -10.43 23.19 25.93
C TYR A 20 -10.71 23.16 24.42
N ASP A 21 -11.76 23.84 23.92
CA ASP A 21 -12.12 23.83 22.49
C ASP A 21 -10.94 24.28 21.60
N LYS A 22 -10.14 25.24 22.08
CA LYS A 22 -8.96 25.79 21.38
C LYS A 22 -7.83 24.79 21.16
N TYR A 23 -7.83 23.66 21.87
CA TYR A 23 -6.76 22.67 21.79
C TYR A 23 -6.99 21.62 20.70
N PHE A 24 -8.20 21.52 20.13
CA PHE A 24 -8.56 20.49 19.16
C PHE A 24 -8.85 21.06 17.77
N PRO A 25 -8.37 20.41 16.69
CA PRO A 25 -8.77 20.76 15.34
C PRO A 25 -10.24 20.39 15.07
N LYS A 26 -10.88 21.08 14.12
CA LYS A 26 -12.19 20.68 13.61
C LYS A 26 -12.05 19.42 12.76
N VAL A 27 -12.95 18.45 12.96
CA VAL A 27 -12.99 17.18 12.21
C VAL A 27 -14.43 16.84 11.84
N SER A 28 -14.63 16.14 10.72
CA SER A 28 -15.97 15.75 10.25
C SER A 28 -16.55 14.53 10.95
N CYS A 29 -15.75 13.79 11.73
CA CYS A 29 -16.14 12.53 12.37
C CYS A 29 -16.73 11.47 11.43
N GLN A 30 -16.46 11.56 10.12
CA GLN A 30 -16.96 10.58 9.16
C GLN A 30 -16.36 9.20 9.43
N SER A 31 -17.24 8.20 9.50
CA SER A 31 -16.84 6.80 9.69
C SER A 31 -16.13 6.29 8.44
N THR A 32 -14.92 5.77 8.62
CA THR A 32 -14.17 5.07 7.58
C THR A 32 -13.89 3.66 8.08
N PHE A 33 -14.18 2.65 7.27
CA PHE A 33 -13.84 1.27 7.62
C PHE A 33 -12.32 1.12 7.79
N LEU A 34 -11.87 0.59 8.93
CA LEU A 34 -10.45 0.47 9.26
C LEU A 34 -9.89 -0.90 8.88
N LYS A 35 -10.33 -1.94 9.59
CA LYS A 35 -10.02 -3.35 9.34
C LYS A 35 -10.89 -4.22 10.26
N GLU A 36 -11.27 -5.41 9.82
CA GLU A 36 -11.77 -6.44 10.74
C GLU A 36 -10.59 -7.05 11.50
N THR A 37 -10.61 -6.96 12.82
CA THR A 37 -9.48 -7.37 13.67
C THR A 37 -9.96 -8.20 14.85
N THR A 38 -9.12 -9.11 15.35
CA THR A 38 -9.40 -9.83 16.60
C THR A 38 -9.24 -8.86 17.79
N THR A 39 -9.68 -9.24 18.98
CA THR A 39 -9.47 -8.44 20.21
C THR A 39 -7.98 -8.18 20.52
N THR A 40 -7.03 -8.92 19.93
CA THR A 40 -5.59 -8.61 20.01
C THR A 40 -5.21 -7.53 19.00
N GLY A 41 -5.61 -7.65 17.73
CA GLY A 41 -5.34 -6.58 16.76
C GLY A 41 -6.20 -5.32 16.97
N GLY A 42 -7.16 -5.34 17.90
CA GLY A 42 -7.83 -4.15 18.41
C GLY A 42 -6.89 -3.22 19.18
N LEU A 43 -5.93 -3.76 19.95
CA LEU A 43 -4.91 -2.95 20.62
C LEU A 43 -3.92 -2.34 19.63
N GLU A 44 -3.53 -3.10 18.61
CA GLU A 44 -2.65 -2.61 17.53
C GLU A 44 -3.32 -1.45 16.80
N LEU A 45 -4.62 -1.58 16.52
CA LEU A 45 -5.38 -0.51 15.89
C LEU A 45 -5.49 0.71 16.80
N ILE A 46 -5.71 0.55 18.11
CA ILE A 46 -5.68 1.68 19.07
C ILE A 46 -4.32 2.39 19.02
N ASN A 47 -3.22 1.65 19.02
CA ASN A 47 -1.86 2.19 18.98
C ASN A 47 -1.54 2.87 17.62
N GLU A 48 -1.89 2.25 16.50
CA GLU A 48 -1.76 2.85 15.16
C GLU A 48 -2.54 4.16 15.07
N TRP A 49 -3.76 4.18 15.59
CA TRP A 49 -4.66 5.33 15.52
C TRP A 49 -4.25 6.43 16.50
N SER A 50 -3.72 6.10 17.69
CA SER A 50 -3.16 7.07 18.63
C SER A 50 -1.93 7.79 18.05
N LYS A 51 -1.05 7.06 17.35
CA LYS A 51 0.11 7.62 16.62
C LYS A 51 -0.32 8.47 15.43
N LYS A 52 -1.21 7.95 14.57
CA LYS A 52 -1.70 8.65 13.38
C LYS A 52 -2.31 10.01 13.71
N TYR A 53 -3.02 10.11 14.84
CA TYR A 53 -3.67 11.34 15.28
C TYR A 53 -3.01 12.00 16.48
N ALA A 54 -1.75 11.68 16.80
CA ALA A 54 -1.02 12.28 17.91
C ALA A 54 -1.00 13.82 17.86
N TYR A 55 -0.87 14.40 16.66
CA TYR A 55 -0.91 15.85 16.48
C TYR A 55 -2.19 16.52 17.02
N GLN A 56 -3.30 15.78 17.16
CA GLN A 56 -4.57 16.31 17.67
C GLN A 56 -4.56 16.54 19.19
N THR A 57 -3.64 15.91 19.92
CA THR A 57 -3.53 16.04 21.37
C THR A 57 -2.32 16.88 21.83
N GLU A 58 -1.47 17.34 20.92
CA GLU A 58 -0.21 18.02 21.25
C GLU A 58 -0.41 19.22 22.21
N LYS A 59 -1.44 20.05 21.96
CA LYS A 59 -1.70 21.25 22.77
C LYS A 59 -2.32 20.91 24.13
N ILE A 60 -3.28 19.98 24.16
CA ILE A 60 -3.93 19.56 25.41
C ILE A 60 -2.94 18.80 26.30
N SER A 61 -2.02 18.03 25.73
CA SER A 61 -0.96 17.34 26.47
C SER A 61 -0.15 18.31 27.33
N LYS A 62 0.24 19.46 26.76
CA LYS A 62 1.00 20.49 27.47
C LYS A 62 0.20 21.11 28.63
N GLU A 63 -1.11 21.31 28.45
CA GLU A 63 -2.01 21.82 29.50
C GLU A 63 -2.23 20.82 30.65
N LEU A 64 -2.25 19.51 30.35
CA LEU A 64 -2.51 18.46 31.35
C LEU A 64 -1.25 17.98 32.08
N LYS A 65 -0.06 18.39 31.63
CA LYS A 65 1.21 18.03 32.26
C LYS A 65 1.30 18.66 33.65
N GLY A 66 1.43 17.83 34.69
CA GLY A 66 1.72 18.26 36.06
C GLY A 66 3.22 18.36 36.32
N GLU A 67 3.58 18.74 37.55
CA GLU A 67 4.98 18.79 37.99
C GLU A 67 5.57 17.39 38.15
N THR A 68 4.73 16.42 38.54
CA THR A 68 5.13 15.03 38.74
C THR A 68 4.40 14.08 37.79
N LEU A 69 4.95 12.88 37.60
CA LEU A 69 4.29 11.84 36.82
C LEU A 69 2.91 11.47 37.42
N PRO A 70 2.76 11.17 38.73
CA PRO A 70 1.45 10.90 39.32
C PRO A 70 0.43 12.02 39.13
N GLU A 71 0.86 13.28 39.26
CA GLU A 71 0.00 14.43 39.02
C GLU A 71 -0.43 14.52 37.55
N THR A 72 0.50 14.29 36.62
CA THR A 72 0.20 14.24 35.18
C THR A 72 -0.84 13.16 34.87
N ILE A 73 -0.66 11.95 35.41
CA ILE A 73 -1.61 10.84 35.22
C ILE A 73 -2.98 11.21 35.80
N ASN A 74 -3.02 11.81 36.99
CA ASN A 74 -4.25 12.26 37.63
C ASN A 74 -4.96 13.36 36.83
N ASN A 75 -4.21 14.33 36.28
CA ASN A 75 -4.75 15.41 35.45
C ASN A 75 -5.38 14.85 34.16
N ILE A 76 -4.70 13.91 33.50
CA ILE A 76 -5.21 13.24 32.30
C ILE A 76 -6.49 12.46 32.61
N TYR A 77 -6.47 11.65 33.68
CA TYR A 77 -7.65 10.91 34.14
C TYR A 77 -8.83 11.83 34.43
N ASN A 78 -8.63 12.86 35.27
CA ASN A 78 -9.69 13.78 35.67
C ASN A 78 -10.25 14.54 34.47
N TRP A 79 -9.40 14.93 33.53
CA TRP A 79 -9.84 15.60 32.32
C TRP A 79 -10.67 14.66 31.43
N LEU A 80 -10.18 13.44 31.17
CA LEU A 80 -10.95 12.48 30.37
C LEU A 80 -12.29 12.15 31.02
N TYR A 81 -12.30 11.92 32.34
CA TYR A 81 -13.51 11.56 33.08
C TYR A 81 -14.54 12.70 33.10
N ASN A 82 -14.11 13.92 33.42
CA ASN A 82 -15.05 15.03 33.63
C ASN A 82 -15.52 15.73 32.35
N TYR A 83 -14.90 15.47 31.19
CA TYR A 83 -15.16 16.22 29.95
C TYR A 83 -15.64 15.37 28.78
N LEU A 84 -15.62 14.04 28.90
CA LEU A 84 -16.12 13.13 27.87
C LEU A 84 -17.16 12.20 28.51
N GLN A 85 -18.27 11.97 27.81
CA GLN A 85 -19.31 11.04 28.22
C GLN A 85 -18.90 9.60 27.86
N TYR A 86 -19.34 8.63 28.64
CA TYR A 86 -19.17 7.22 28.30
C TYR A 86 -20.35 6.73 27.46
N ASP A 87 -20.04 6.03 26.37
CA ASP A 87 -21.02 5.33 25.53
C ASP A 87 -20.41 3.99 25.09
N ALA A 88 -20.99 2.88 25.55
CA ALA A 88 -20.56 1.56 25.17
C ALA A 88 -20.96 1.26 23.72
N ASP A 89 -19.98 0.95 22.89
CA ASP A 89 -20.22 0.55 21.51
C ASP A 89 -20.97 -0.80 21.42
N GLY A 90 -21.84 -0.91 20.40
CA GLY A 90 -22.53 -2.14 20.01
C GLY A 90 -21.70 -3.07 19.13
N TYR A 91 -22.35 -3.79 18.22
CA TYR A 91 -21.68 -4.74 17.31
C TYR A 91 -20.64 -4.05 16.41
N GLU A 92 -20.93 -2.82 15.97
CA GLU A 92 -19.99 -1.96 15.24
C GLU A 92 -19.04 -1.26 16.22
N GLN A 93 -17.79 -1.72 16.27
CA GLN A 93 -16.74 -1.14 17.12
C GLN A 93 -16.18 0.13 16.45
N LYS A 94 -16.47 1.31 17.00
CA LYS A 94 -16.08 2.61 16.41
C LYS A 94 -14.91 3.19 17.18
N LEU A 95 -13.73 3.18 16.55
CA LEU A 95 -12.54 3.82 17.12
C LEU A 95 -12.49 5.30 16.75
N LYS A 96 -12.79 6.19 17.71
CA LYS A 96 -12.81 7.64 17.51
C LYS A 96 -11.42 8.24 17.73
N SER A 97 -10.97 9.11 16.82
CA SER A 97 -9.72 9.88 17.00
C SER A 97 -9.88 10.91 18.13
N PRO A 98 -8.80 11.46 18.73
CA PRO A 98 -8.92 12.38 19.86
C PRO A 98 -9.76 13.62 19.56
N ALA A 99 -9.60 14.26 18.40
CA ALA A 99 -10.43 15.40 18.02
C ALA A 99 -11.90 15.01 17.83
N CYS A 100 -12.17 13.81 17.28
CA CYS A 100 -13.54 13.34 17.12
C CYS A 100 -14.19 12.98 18.46
N SER A 101 -13.44 12.33 19.34
CA SER A 101 -13.85 12.05 20.72
C SER A 101 -14.20 13.32 21.48
N TYR A 102 -13.41 14.39 21.32
CA TYR A 102 -13.72 15.69 21.93
C TYR A 102 -14.92 16.38 21.27
N HIS A 103 -15.08 16.27 19.95
CA HIS A 103 -16.23 16.82 19.24
C HIS A 103 -17.54 16.14 19.67
N MET A 104 -17.53 14.82 19.77
CA MET A 104 -18.64 13.97 20.20
C MET A 104 -18.74 13.80 21.72
N ARG A 105 -18.05 14.64 22.50
CA ARG A 105 -17.88 14.44 23.95
C ARG A 105 -19.20 14.35 24.74
N PHE A 106 -20.28 14.92 24.22
CA PHE A 106 -21.61 14.85 24.85
C PHE A 106 -22.41 13.62 24.43
N ASP A 107 -22.15 13.08 23.24
CA ASP A 107 -22.79 11.85 22.75
C ASP A 107 -22.14 10.62 23.38
N GLY A 108 -20.82 10.70 23.59
CA GLY A 108 -20.04 9.73 24.34
C GLY A 108 -19.09 8.90 23.51
N ILE A 109 -18.14 8.28 24.21
CA ILE A 109 -17.10 7.43 23.66
C ILE A 109 -16.92 6.17 24.51
N ASP A 110 -16.33 5.15 23.93
CA ASP A 110 -16.16 3.85 24.54
C ASP A 110 -14.76 3.65 25.15
N CYS A 111 -14.53 2.53 25.84
CA CYS A 111 -13.26 2.23 26.50
C CYS A 111 -12.04 2.25 25.55
N LYS A 112 -12.23 1.85 24.30
CA LYS A 112 -11.18 1.85 23.27
C LYS A 112 -10.78 3.28 22.90
N SER A 113 -11.77 4.14 22.66
CA SER A 113 -11.54 5.55 22.32
C SER A 113 -10.96 6.34 23.50
N TYR A 114 -11.35 6.03 24.75
CA TYR A 114 -10.70 6.59 25.94
C TYR A 114 -9.21 6.22 26.02
N SER A 115 -8.91 4.93 25.83
CA SER A 115 -7.54 4.42 25.87
C SER A 115 -6.67 5.03 24.78
N LEU A 116 -7.22 5.18 23.58
CA LEU A 116 -6.57 5.87 22.47
C LEU A 116 -6.23 7.31 22.83
N PHE A 117 -7.19 8.05 23.40
CA PHE A 117 -7.02 9.46 23.75
C PHE A 117 -5.91 9.61 24.81
N ALA A 118 -5.98 8.82 25.89
CA ALA A 118 -4.95 8.80 26.93
C ALA A 118 -3.57 8.45 26.36
N SER A 119 -3.48 7.41 25.54
CA SER A 119 -2.24 6.99 24.87
C SER A 119 -1.65 8.11 24.01
N SER A 120 -2.49 8.78 23.21
CA SER A 120 -2.10 9.91 22.37
C SER A 120 -1.52 11.07 23.21
N ILE A 121 -2.14 11.39 24.34
CA ILE A 121 -1.66 12.44 25.25
C ILE A 121 -0.29 12.08 25.83
N LEU A 122 -0.13 10.85 26.33
CA LEU A 122 1.11 10.37 26.95
C LEU A 122 2.26 10.29 25.94
N SER A 123 1.98 9.84 24.71
CA SER A 123 2.97 9.82 23.63
C SER A 123 3.52 11.21 23.32
N ASN A 124 2.67 12.24 23.27
CA ASN A 124 3.12 13.63 23.09
C ASN A 124 3.95 14.17 24.27
N LEU A 125 3.79 13.60 25.46
CA LEU A 125 4.58 13.93 26.64
C LEU A 125 5.86 13.10 26.76
N GLY A 126 6.10 12.14 25.85
CA GLY A 126 7.22 11.22 25.92
C GLY A 126 7.13 10.24 27.10
N ILE A 127 5.92 9.98 27.62
CA ILE A 127 5.70 9.09 28.77
C ILE A 127 5.46 7.67 28.25
N ALA A 128 6.37 6.76 28.60
CA ALA A 128 6.25 5.34 28.30
C ALA A 128 5.03 4.73 29.03
N HIS A 129 4.21 4.00 28.29
CA HIS A 129 2.97 3.42 28.81
C HIS A 129 2.60 2.15 28.05
N LYS A 130 1.58 1.45 28.54
CA LYS A 130 1.02 0.23 27.98
C LYS A 130 -0.47 0.40 27.74
N LEU A 131 -0.97 -0.25 26.70
CA LEU A 131 -2.40 -0.50 26.55
C LEU A 131 -2.70 -1.88 27.15
N ARG A 132 -3.48 -1.91 28.23
CA ARG A 132 -3.87 -3.16 28.91
C ARG A 132 -5.30 -3.50 28.55
N LYS A 133 -5.52 -4.73 28.05
CA LYS A 133 -6.86 -5.30 27.94
C LYS A 133 -7.06 -6.37 29.00
N VAL A 134 -8.31 -6.54 29.44
CA VAL A 134 -8.65 -7.53 30.48
C VAL A 134 -9.92 -8.32 30.13
N VAL A 135 -10.01 -9.50 30.74
CA VAL A 135 -11.25 -10.27 30.85
C VAL A 135 -11.81 -10.01 32.24
N GLN A 136 -12.99 -9.38 32.34
CA GLN A 136 -13.64 -9.11 33.63
C GLN A 136 -14.53 -10.30 34.06
N PRO A 137 -14.74 -10.51 35.36
CA PRO A 137 -15.64 -11.57 35.85
C PRO A 137 -17.07 -11.50 35.33
N SER A 138 -17.55 -10.28 35.00
CA SER A 138 -18.87 -10.05 34.42
C SER A 138 -19.01 -10.54 32.98
N ASP A 139 -17.90 -10.79 32.30
CA ASP A 139 -17.85 -11.26 30.90
C ASP A 139 -16.65 -12.20 30.69
N PRO A 140 -16.67 -13.39 31.31
CA PRO A 140 -15.47 -14.22 31.47
C PRO A 140 -15.01 -14.90 30.18
N THR A 141 -15.79 -14.83 29.10
CA THR A 141 -15.54 -15.57 27.84
C THR A 141 -14.85 -14.71 26.78
N ARG A 142 -14.71 -13.39 26.97
CA ARG A 142 -14.06 -12.49 26.02
C ARG A 142 -13.31 -11.33 26.68
N TRP A 143 -12.41 -10.71 25.94
CA TRP A 143 -11.80 -9.44 26.35
C TRP A 143 -12.88 -8.36 26.41
N SER A 144 -13.10 -7.79 27.59
CA SER A 144 -14.26 -6.95 27.87
C SER A 144 -13.91 -5.48 28.09
N HIS A 145 -12.65 -5.18 28.43
CA HIS A 145 -12.24 -3.82 28.77
C HIS A 145 -10.80 -3.53 28.37
N VAL A 146 -10.49 -2.25 28.12
CA VAL A 146 -9.16 -1.74 27.80
C VAL A 146 -8.95 -0.37 28.44
N TYR A 147 -7.73 -0.15 28.94
CA TYR A 147 -7.28 1.10 29.59
C TYR A 147 -5.76 1.25 29.46
N VAL A 148 -5.22 2.36 29.97
CA VAL A 148 -3.79 2.65 29.91
C VAL A 148 -3.12 2.41 31.27
N VAL A 149 -1.90 1.87 31.22
CA VAL A 149 -1.05 1.60 32.38
C VAL A 149 0.31 2.27 32.20
N VAL A 150 0.79 2.97 33.22
CA VAL A 150 2.06 3.70 33.21
C VAL A 150 2.97 3.14 34.30
N PRO A 151 4.12 2.53 33.95
CA PRO A 151 5.11 2.10 34.93
C PRO A 151 5.66 3.30 35.71
N TYR A 152 5.68 3.21 37.05
CA TYR A 152 6.24 4.25 37.92
C TYR A 152 6.88 3.63 39.15
N LYS A 153 8.22 3.64 39.22
CA LYS A 153 9.00 2.97 40.28
C LYS A 153 8.59 1.49 40.35
N ASN A 154 8.23 1.00 41.53
CA ASN A 154 7.82 -0.39 41.76
C ASN A 154 6.28 -0.58 41.70
N GLN A 155 5.56 0.34 41.06
CA GLN A 155 4.11 0.29 40.92
C GLN A 155 3.66 0.71 39.52
N GLU A 156 2.38 0.47 39.25
CA GLU A 156 1.71 0.87 38.01
C GLU A 156 0.68 1.95 38.31
N LEU A 157 0.69 3.03 37.53
CA LEU A 157 -0.33 4.08 37.56
C LEU A 157 -1.34 3.81 36.45
N ILE A 158 -2.62 3.97 36.75
CA ILE A 158 -3.71 3.63 35.83
C ILE A 158 -4.30 4.89 35.22
N ILE A 159 -4.77 4.82 33.97
CA ILE A 159 -5.72 5.79 33.40
C ILE A 159 -6.90 5.01 32.86
N ASP A 160 -7.96 4.93 33.67
CA ASP A 160 -9.24 4.34 33.29
C ASP A 160 -10.39 5.32 33.55
N ALA A 161 -10.62 6.20 32.58
CA ALA A 161 -11.68 7.21 32.63
C ALA A 161 -13.09 6.66 32.32
N THR A 162 -13.27 5.34 32.26
CA THR A 162 -14.61 4.74 32.25
C THR A 162 -15.18 4.59 33.67
N LYS A 163 -14.35 4.80 34.70
CA LYS A 163 -14.72 4.69 36.12
C LYS A 163 -14.60 6.02 36.86
N SER A 164 -15.47 6.22 37.85
CA SER A 164 -15.44 7.37 38.77
C SER A 164 -14.27 7.37 39.74
N ILE A 165 -13.59 6.23 39.89
CA ILE A 165 -12.39 6.08 40.70
C ILE A 165 -11.33 5.43 39.83
N ASN A 166 -10.19 6.10 39.67
CA ASN A 166 -9.08 5.67 38.82
C ASN A 166 -8.27 4.54 39.47
N THR A 167 -8.87 3.36 39.51
CA THR A 167 -8.27 2.14 40.04
C THR A 167 -8.35 1.02 39.02
N GLU A 168 -7.45 0.05 39.14
CA GLU A 168 -7.50 -1.16 38.34
C GLU A 168 -8.87 -1.85 38.48
N VAL A 169 -9.35 -2.43 37.38
CA VAL A 169 -10.55 -3.25 37.38
C VAL A 169 -10.28 -4.66 37.88
N THR A 170 -11.27 -5.28 38.50
CA THR A 170 -11.24 -6.73 38.77
C THR A 170 -11.12 -7.49 37.45
N LYS A 171 -10.14 -8.38 37.36
CA LYS A 171 -9.74 -9.06 36.12
C LYS A 171 -9.44 -10.54 36.39
N LEU A 172 -9.82 -11.39 35.45
CA LEU A 172 -9.49 -12.82 35.41
C LEU A 172 -8.22 -13.07 34.58
N LYS A 173 -8.03 -12.28 33.53
CA LYS A 173 -6.88 -12.32 32.62
C LYS A 173 -6.54 -10.91 32.18
N GLU A 174 -5.27 -10.68 31.88
CA GLU A 174 -4.76 -9.44 31.34
C GLU A 174 -3.79 -9.69 30.19
N PHE A 175 -3.65 -8.69 29.33
CA PHE A 175 -2.64 -8.65 28.30
C PHE A 175 -2.19 -7.21 28.10
N ASP A 176 -0.88 -7.01 28.11
CA ASP A 176 -0.24 -5.71 27.95
C ASP A 176 0.38 -5.58 26.56
N MET A 177 0.08 -4.48 25.88
CA MET A 177 0.82 -4.03 24.71
C MET A 177 1.65 -2.82 25.10
N ASP A 178 2.97 -2.96 25.03
CA ASP A 178 3.89 -1.84 25.21
C ASP A 178 3.71 -0.81 24.08
N VAL A 179 3.50 0.45 24.45
CA VAL A 179 3.57 1.58 23.51
C VAL A 179 4.99 2.14 23.61
N LYS A 180 5.94 1.43 22.99
CA LYS A 180 7.39 1.68 23.09
C LYS A 180 7.97 2.68 22.07
N ASP A 181 7.15 3.48 21.41
CA ASP A 181 7.63 4.50 20.45
C ASP A 181 7.83 5.87 21.12
N VAL A 182 8.58 5.89 22.23
CA VAL A 182 9.33 7.10 22.59
C VAL A 182 10.66 6.95 21.88
N SER A 183 10.87 7.74 20.82
CA SER A 183 12.13 7.75 20.08
C SER A 183 13.27 8.12 21.03
N LEU A 184 13.97 7.08 21.50
CA LEU A 184 15.25 7.18 22.17
C LEU A 184 16.26 6.49 21.26
N PRO A 185 17.33 7.17 20.83
CA PRO A 185 18.32 6.57 19.95
C PRO A 185 19.09 5.49 20.71
N TYR A 186 18.84 4.23 20.36
CA TYR A 186 19.63 3.09 20.81
C TYR A 186 20.37 2.50 19.61
N TYR A 187 21.69 2.46 19.70
CA TYR A 187 22.55 1.86 18.69
C TYR A 187 22.89 0.43 19.10
N GLY A 188 22.36 -0.55 18.36
CA GLY A 188 22.78 -1.95 18.46
C GLY A 188 23.77 -2.26 17.35
N MET A 189 25.02 -2.58 17.70
CA MET A 189 26.05 -3.01 16.75
C MET A 189 26.14 -4.54 16.76
N ASN A 190 25.47 -5.21 15.82
CA ASN A 190 25.82 -6.57 15.41
C ASN A 190 25.27 -6.86 14.00
N ALA A 191 26.12 -7.32 13.08
CA ALA A 191 25.78 -7.59 11.69
C ALA A 191 25.70 -9.10 11.40
N GLY A 192 24.69 -9.53 10.63
CA GLY A 192 24.57 -10.92 10.14
C GLY A 192 23.40 -11.17 9.17
N THR A 193 23.72 -11.28 7.88
CA THR A 193 23.06 -11.85 6.67
C THR A 193 21.55 -12.22 6.62
N LYS A 194 20.80 -11.42 5.82
CA LYS A 194 19.64 -11.67 4.93
C LYS A 194 18.50 -12.65 5.31
N LEU A 195 17.28 -12.11 5.31
CA LEU A 195 16.17 -12.41 4.37
C LEU A 195 15.29 -11.15 4.22
N PRO A 196 14.82 -10.75 3.02
CA PRO A 196 13.98 -9.57 2.86
C PRO A 196 12.53 -9.92 3.19
N THR A 197 12.07 -9.61 4.41
CA THR A 197 10.65 -9.61 4.77
C THR A 197 9.96 -8.38 4.18
N LYS A 198 9.73 -8.40 2.86
CA LYS A 198 8.84 -7.43 2.21
C LYS A 198 7.43 -8.02 2.18
N SER A 199 6.57 -7.52 3.09
CA SER A 199 5.14 -7.24 2.86
C SER A 199 4.05 -8.30 3.13
N ILE A 200 4.21 -9.21 4.10
CA ILE A 200 3.10 -10.08 4.59
C ILE A 200 1.82 -9.26 4.91
N ASP A 201 1.96 -8.04 5.43
CA ASP A 201 0.83 -7.19 5.81
C ASP A 201 -0.05 -6.73 4.64
N ASN A 202 0.52 -6.47 3.46
CA ASN A 202 -0.29 -6.07 2.31
C ASN A 202 -0.98 -7.28 1.68
N ALA A 203 -0.32 -8.44 1.61
CA ALA A 203 -0.96 -9.65 1.12
C ALA A 203 -2.17 -10.04 1.96
N VAL A 204 -2.03 -10.01 3.29
CA VAL A 204 -3.12 -10.32 4.22
C VAL A 204 -4.26 -9.29 4.09
N ARG A 205 -3.94 -8.00 3.97
CA ARG A 205 -4.95 -6.94 3.76
C ARG A 205 -5.74 -7.18 2.47
N ASN A 206 -5.04 -7.40 1.36
CA ASN A 206 -5.64 -7.58 0.04
C ASN A 206 -6.50 -8.84 -0.03
N PHE A 207 -6.05 -9.92 0.63
CA PHE A 207 -6.81 -11.15 0.74
C PHE A 207 -8.14 -10.97 1.50
N VAL A 208 -8.15 -10.21 2.60
CA VAL A 208 -9.38 -9.95 3.37
C VAL A 208 -10.41 -9.19 2.53
N VAL A 209 -9.97 -8.22 1.72
CA VAL A 209 -10.89 -7.48 0.86
C VAL A 209 -11.40 -8.37 -0.28
N PHE A 210 -10.57 -9.24 -0.86
CA PHE A 210 -11.02 -10.26 -1.84
C PHE A 210 -12.15 -11.14 -1.28
N LEU A 211 -12.04 -11.61 -0.03
CA LEU A 211 -13.10 -12.39 0.62
C LEU A 211 -14.39 -11.58 0.84
N SER A 212 -14.27 -10.29 1.14
CA SER A 212 -15.43 -9.40 1.23
C SER A 212 -16.18 -9.30 -0.10
N GLU A 213 -15.48 -9.41 -1.22
CA GLU A 213 -16.11 -9.33 -2.54
C GLU A 213 -16.80 -10.61 -2.96
N LEU A 214 -16.26 -11.77 -2.57
CA LEU A 214 -16.99 -13.04 -2.68
C LEU A 214 -18.33 -12.96 -1.93
N ASN A 215 -18.35 -12.36 -0.74
CA ASN A 215 -19.58 -12.17 0.03
C ASN A 215 -20.61 -11.30 -0.69
N LYS A 216 -20.19 -10.17 -1.29
CA LYS A 216 -21.10 -9.30 -2.07
C LYS A 216 -21.66 -9.99 -3.31
N LYS A 217 -20.98 -11.03 -3.81
CA LYS A 217 -21.42 -11.84 -4.97
C LYS A 217 -22.20 -13.09 -4.56
N GLY A 218 -22.59 -13.21 -3.30
CA GLY A 218 -23.50 -14.26 -2.83
C GLY A 218 -22.81 -15.51 -2.28
N VAL A 219 -21.47 -15.53 -2.21
CA VAL A 219 -20.77 -16.58 -1.45
C VAL A 219 -21.08 -16.38 0.03
N SER A 220 -21.52 -17.45 0.70
CA SER A 220 -21.85 -17.36 2.13
C SER A 220 -20.66 -16.87 2.97
N ILE A 221 -20.94 -15.96 3.90
CA ILE A 221 -19.97 -15.47 4.89
C ILE A 221 -19.33 -16.60 5.71
N LEU A 222 -20.03 -17.73 5.87
CA LEU A 222 -19.49 -18.92 6.55
C LEU A 222 -18.36 -19.56 5.73
N VAL A 223 -18.51 -19.60 4.42
CA VAL A 223 -17.51 -20.12 3.48
C VAL A 223 -16.29 -19.21 3.45
N THR A 224 -16.48 -17.90 3.33
CA THR A 224 -15.36 -16.94 3.32
C THR A 224 -14.65 -16.85 4.66
N ASN A 225 -15.35 -17.01 5.79
CA ASN A 225 -14.72 -17.14 7.11
C ASN A 225 -13.90 -18.42 7.26
N ALA A 226 -14.38 -19.55 6.71
CA ALA A 226 -13.61 -20.79 6.70
C ALA A 226 -12.32 -20.65 5.88
N ILE A 227 -12.40 -20.03 4.71
CA ILE A 227 -11.24 -19.71 3.86
C ILE A 227 -10.25 -18.81 4.61
N LYS A 228 -10.74 -17.73 5.23
CA LYS A 228 -9.94 -16.79 6.04
C LYS A 228 -9.18 -17.50 7.15
N LYS A 229 -9.86 -18.39 7.88
CA LYS A 229 -9.29 -19.16 8.99
C LYS A 229 -8.16 -20.07 8.52
N ASP A 230 -8.35 -20.77 7.40
CA ASP A 230 -7.35 -21.70 6.88
C ASP A 230 -6.12 -20.98 6.34
N VAL A 231 -6.27 -19.84 5.67
CA VAL A 231 -5.12 -19.03 5.23
C VAL A 231 -4.34 -18.47 6.43
N ARG A 232 -5.03 -17.93 7.44
CA ARG A 232 -4.38 -17.42 8.67
C ARG A 232 -3.60 -18.50 9.41
N TYR A 233 -4.09 -19.73 9.42
CA TYR A 233 -3.39 -20.85 10.05
C TYR A 233 -1.95 -21.01 9.53
N PHE A 234 -1.73 -20.83 8.23
CA PHE A 234 -0.40 -20.92 7.61
C PHE A 234 0.39 -19.61 7.75
N VAL A 235 -0.22 -18.47 7.44
CA VAL A 235 0.46 -17.15 7.50
C VAL A 235 0.95 -16.81 8.90
N ASP A 236 0.12 -17.04 9.93
CA ASP A 236 0.49 -16.74 11.34
C ASP A 236 1.65 -17.64 11.83
N ARG A 237 1.98 -18.71 11.11
CA ARG A 237 3.12 -19.60 11.37
C ARG A 237 4.33 -19.33 10.46
N GLY A 238 4.28 -18.27 9.66
CA GLY A 238 5.31 -17.98 8.65
C GLY A 238 5.37 -19.00 7.52
N ILE A 239 4.29 -19.75 7.29
CA ILE A 239 4.18 -20.75 6.22
C ILE A 239 3.38 -20.13 5.08
N GLU A 240 3.93 -20.15 3.86
CA GLU A 240 3.25 -19.68 2.66
C GLU A 240 2.07 -20.61 2.29
N PRO A 241 0.82 -20.14 2.31
CA PRO A 241 -0.30 -20.96 1.87
C PRO A 241 -0.32 -21.11 0.34
N LYS A 242 -0.53 -22.34 -0.13
CA LYS A 242 -0.87 -22.67 -1.51
C LYS A 242 -2.36 -22.49 -1.71
N ILE A 243 -2.73 -21.61 -2.63
CA ILE A 243 -4.13 -21.29 -2.89
C ILE A 243 -4.51 -21.67 -4.32
N SER A 244 -5.75 -22.12 -4.52
CA SER A 244 -6.34 -22.21 -5.85
C SER A 244 -7.80 -21.80 -5.79
N VAL A 245 -8.29 -21.20 -6.86
CA VAL A 245 -9.65 -20.66 -6.94
C VAL A 245 -10.25 -21.12 -8.26
N THR A 246 -11.41 -21.75 -8.19
CA THR A 246 -12.20 -22.17 -9.35
C THR A 246 -13.57 -21.50 -9.29
N ASN A 247 -14.45 -21.84 -10.23
CA ASN A 247 -15.85 -21.41 -10.21
C ASN A 247 -16.67 -22.09 -9.11
N ASP A 248 -16.22 -23.23 -8.61
CA ASP A 248 -16.99 -24.04 -7.65
C ASP A 248 -16.44 -23.95 -6.24
N PHE A 249 -15.14 -23.68 -6.08
CA PHE A 249 -14.49 -23.67 -4.78
C PHE A 249 -13.25 -22.77 -4.69
N PHE A 250 -12.96 -22.38 -3.46
CA PHE A 250 -11.66 -21.85 -3.05
C PHE A 250 -10.88 -22.93 -2.31
N GLN A 251 -9.61 -23.14 -2.60
CA GLN A 251 -8.78 -24.17 -1.98
C GLN A 251 -7.59 -23.55 -1.24
N VAL A 252 -7.29 -24.06 -0.05
CA VAL A 252 -6.10 -23.72 0.74
C VAL A 252 -5.38 -25.01 1.09
N ASN A 253 -4.13 -25.17 0.64
CA ASN A 253 -3.29 -26.34 0.88
C ASN A 253 -4.02 -27.68 0.66
N GLY A 254 -4.81 -27.78 -0.42
CA GLY A 254 -5.57 -28.98 -0.79
C GLY A 254 -6.97 -29.08 -0.17
N LYS A 255 -7.30 -28.28 0.85
CA LYS A 255 -8.64 -28.23 1.45
C LYS A 255 -9.56 -27.31 0.65
N ARG A 256 -10.67 -27.83 0.16
CA ARG A 256 -11.65 -27.10 -0.68
C ARG A 256 -12.79 -26.50 0.13
N HIS A 257 -13.16 -25.28 -0.21
CA HIS A 257 -14.27 -24.51 0.31
C HIS A 257 -15.22 -24.21 -0.85
N TYR A 258 -16.28 -25.00 -0.98
CA TYR A 258 -17.26 -24.83 -2.05
C TYR A 258 -18.10 -23.57 -1.84
N TYR A 259 -18.37 -22.83 -2.92
CA TYR A 259 -19.25 -21.68 -2.85
C TYR A 259 -20.70 -22.14 -2.72
N ASN A 260 -21.18 -22.26 -1.49
CA ASN A 260 -22.61 -22.37 -1.25
C ASN A 260 -23.24 -20.98 -1.43
N ILE A 261 -23.84 -20.75 -2.60
CA ILE A 261 -24.61 -19.54 -2.89
C ILE A 261 -25.97 -19.71 -2.21
N SER A 262 -26.21 -19.00 -1.11
CA SER A 262 -27.52 -18.99 -0.48
C SER A 262 -28.46 -18.17 -1.36
N SER A 263 -29.51 -18.80 -1.91
CA SER A 263 -30.54 -18.05 -2.62
C SER A 263 -31.27 -17.14 -1.62
N PRO A 264 -31.44 -15.85 -1.90
CA PRO A 264 -32.45 -15.06 -1.23
C PRO A 264 -33.81 -15.61 -1.66
N SER A 265 -34.67 -15.90 -0.69
CA SER A 265 -36.08 -16.15 -0.93
C SER A 265 -36.71 -14.87 -1.51
N GLY A 266 -36.69 -14.73 -2.83
CA GLY A 266 -37.23 -13.57 -3.54
C GLY A 266 -36.63 -13.40 -4.93
N LEU A 267 -37.43 -13.71 -5.95
CA LEU A 267 -37.26 -13.50 -7.39
C LEU A 267 -35.98 -12.73 -7.81
N GLY A 268 -34.95 -13.48 -8.20
CA GLY A 268 -33.77 -12.95 -8.87
C GLY A 268 -32.67 -14.00 -8.94
N PHE A 269 -32.62 -14.74 -10.06
CA PHE A 269 -31.48 -15.59 -10.39
C PHE A 269 -30.18 -14.77 -10.29
N VAL A 270 -29.31 -15.07 -9.32
CA VAL A 270 -27.92 -14.61 -9.39
C VAL A 270 -27.26 -15.48 -10.45
N SER A 271 -27.06 -14.92 -11.65
CA SER A 271 -26.43 -15.65 -12.75
C SER A 271 -25.05 -16.16 -12.32
N PHE A 272 -24.78 -17.42 -12.62
CA PHE A 272 -23.47 -18.10 -12.49
C PHE A 272 -22.34 -17.30 -13.18
N ASP A 273 -22.66 -16.46 -14.17
CA ASP A 273 -21.70 -15.58 -14.86
C ASP A 273 -20.97 -14.60 -13.95
N SER A 274 -21.52 -14.30 -12.76
CA SER A 274 -20.98 -13.30 -11.84
C SER A 274 -19.75 -13.76 -11.03
N ILE A 275 -19.61 -15.07 -10.80
CA ILE A 275 -18.41 -15.65 -10.15
C ILE A 275 -17.37 -15.98 -11.22
N THR A 276 -17.78 -16.48 -12.38
CA THR A 276 -16.89 -16.76 -13.52
C THR A 276 -16.16 -15.49 -13.97
N SER A 277 -16.88 -14.38 -14.13
CA SER A 277 -16.26 -13.07 -14.42
C SER A 277 -15.36 -12.55 -13.30
N LEU A 278 -15.57 -12.96 -12.04
CA LEU A 278 -14.67 -12.62 -10.94
C LEU A 278 -13.36 -13.41 -11.05
N VAL A 279 -13.42 -14.72 -11.28
CA VAL A 279 -12.25 -15.61 -11.36
C VAL A 279 -11.43 -15.33 -12.64
N ASP A 280 -12.10 -15.09 -13.76
CA ASP A 280 -11.48 -14.81 -15.07
C ASP A 280 -10.82 -13.42 -15.13
N ASN A 281 -11.47 -12.37 -14.61
CA ASN A 281 -10.91 -11.00 -14.61
C ASN A 281 -9.75 -10.81 -13.61
N ILE A 282 -9.56 -11.73 -12.68
CA ILE A 282 -8.38 -11.74 -11.79
C ILE A 282 -7.22 -12.53 -12.45
N GLY A 283 -7.44 -13.18 -13.61
CA GLY A 283 -6.43 -14.01 -14.28
C GLY A 283 -6.07 -15.27 -13.50
N ILE A 284 -6.97 -15.75 -12.63
CA ILE A 284 -6.70 -16.84 -11.66
C ILE A 284 -6.78 -18.22 -12.31
N GLY A 285 -7.32 -18.33 -13.54
CA GLY A 285 -7.51 -19.60 -14.24
C GLY A 285 -6.28 -20.52 -14.27
N ASN A 286 -5.07 -20.00 -14.04
CA ASN A 286 -3.81 -20.76 -13.97
C ASN A 286 -2.90 -20.41 -12.76
N ILE A 287 -3.41 -20.14 -11.55
CA ILE A 287 -2.61 -19.81 -10.34
C ILE A 287 -2.17 -21.04 -9.52
N ILE A 288 -2.24 -22.25 -10.07
CA ILE A 288 -1.92 -23.50 -9.34
C ILE A 288 -0.49 -23.50 -8.75
N ASP A 289 0.43 -22.67 -9.25
CA ASP A 289 1.86 -22.67 -8.87
C ASP A 289 2.43 -21.34 -8.33
N ARG A 290 1.61 -20.34 -7.94
CA ARG A 290 2.11 -19.06 -7.37
C ARG A 290 1.82 -18.96 -5.86
N GLY A 291 2.83 -18.55 -5.08
CA GLY A 291 2.69 -18.37 -3.63
C GLY A 291 1.74 -17.23 -3.25
N PHE A 292 1.05 -17.34 -2.10
CA PHE A 292 0.15 -16.33 -1.53
C PHE A 292 0.70 -14.89 -1.56
N GLY A 293 1.95 -14.68 -1.17
CA GLY A 293 2.65 -13.40 -1.25
C GLY A 293 2.81 -12.94 -2.70
N GLN A 294 3.12 -13.82 -3.65
CA GLN A 294 3.17 -13.41 -5.07
C GLN A 294 1.80 -13.02 -5.63
N VAL A 295 0.72 -13.63 -5.13
CA VAL A 295 -0.66 -13.34 -5.55
C VAL A 295 -1.18 -12.04 -4.91
N PHE A 296 -0.79 -11.72 -3.68
CA PHE A 296 -1.37 -10.61 -2.92
C PHE A 296 -0.39 -9.48 -2.50
N ASP A 297 0.93 -9.65 -2.59
CA ASP A 297 1.95 -8.64 -2.21
C ASP A 297 2.07 -7.49 -3.23
N ASN A 298 1.87 -7.77 -4.53
CA ASN A 298 2.09 -6.79 -5.60
C ASN A 298 0.82 -6.09 -6.10
N GLY A 299 -0.18 -5.93 -5.22
CA GLY A 299 -1.22 -4.91 -5.39
C GLY A 299 -2.54 -5.42 -5.94
N PHE A 300 -3.40 -5.82 -5.01
CA PHE A 300 -4.84 -5.71 -5.17
C PHE A 300 -5.26 -4.33 -4.64
N ASP A 301 -5.07 -3.27 -5.44
CA ASP A 301 -5.69 -1.97 -5.11
C ASP A 301 -7.19 -2.04 -5.45
N LEU A 302 -7.99 -2.48 -4.48
CA LEU A 302 -9.43 -2.66 -4.64
C LEU A 302 -10.21 -1.34 -4.67
N SER A 303 -9.56 -0.19 -4.42
CA SER A 303 -10.12 1.11 -4.78
C SER A 303 -10.24 1.31 -6.30
N CYS A 304 -9.54 0.46 -7.07
CA CYS A 304 -9.52 0.45 -8.52
C CYS A 304 -10.38 -0.64 -9.15
N TRP A 305 -11.23 -1.29 -8.35
CA TRP A 305 -12.03 -2.39 -8.80
C TRP A 305 -13.15 -1.93 -9.76
N GLY A 306 -13.30 -2.61 -10.89
CA GLY A 306 -14.15 -2.17 -12.01
C GLY A 306 -13.53 -1.08 -12.89
N ALA A 307 -12.33 -0.58 -12.56
CA ALA A 307 -11.59 0.30 -13.46
C ALA A 307 -11.16 -0.49 -14.71
N SER A 308 -11.42 0.06 -15.90
CA SER A 308 -11.01 -0.57 -17.15
C SER A 308 -9.49 -0.58 -17.35
N PHE A 309 -8.73 0.22 -16.59
CA PHE A 309 -7.28 0.31 -16.70
C PHE A 309 -6.59 0.79 -15.39
N PRO A 310 -6.55 -0.03 -14.34
CA PRO A 310 -5.90 0.31 -13.08
C PRO A 310 -4.36 0.28 -13.18
N PRO A 311 -3.62 0.90 -12.23
CA PRO A 311 -2.14 0.89 -12.22
C PRO A 311 -1.49 -0.50 -12.30
N SER A 312 -2.09 -1.52 -11.66
CA SER A 312 -1.61 -2.90 -11.65
C SER A 312 -1.65 -3.57 -13.02
N ILE A 313 -2.58 -3.17 -13.90
CA ILE A 313 -2.67 -3.61 -15.30
C ILE A 313 -1.84 -2.70 -16.19
N ALA A 314 -1.96 -1.38 -15.98
CA ALA A 314 -1.31 -0.37 -16.80
C ALA A 314 0.21 -0.51 -16.82
N LYS A 315 0.82 -0.75 -15.65
CA LYS A 315 2.28 -0.84 -15.51
C LYS A 315 2.89 -2.00 -16.34
N PRO A 316 2.53 -3.28 -16.14
CA PRO A 316 3.10 -4.38 -16.91
C PRO A 316 2.74 -4.30 -18.40
N GLN A 317 1.48 -4.00 -18.77
CA GLN A 317 1.09 -3.93 -20.18
C GLN A 317 1.79 -2.81 -20.94
N THR A 318 2.03 -1.65 -20.29
CA THR A 318 2.75 -0.55 -20.93
C THR A 318 4.24 -0.86 -21.07
N ALA A 319 4.84 -1.48 -20.05
CA ALA A 319 6.23 -1.90 -20.11
C ALA A 319 6.45 -2.94 -21.23
N GLU A 320 5.56 -3.92 -21.34
CA GLU A 320 5.55 -4.91 -22.41
C GLU A 320 5.38 -4.23 -23.77
N LYS A 321 4.43 -3.29 -23.92
CA LYS A 321 4.26 -2.56 -25.18
C LYS A 321 5.51 -1.76 -25.59
N VAL A 322 6.18 -1.12 -24.64
CA VAL A 322 7.45 -0.43 -24.90
C VAL A 322 8.52 -1.42 -25.36
N ASN A 323 8.59 -2.59 -24.73
CA ASN A 323 9.51 -3.66 -25.15
C ASN A 323 9.20 -4.19 -26.55
N ASP A 324 7.93 -4.40 -26.87
CA ASP A 324 7.45 -4.80 -28.19
C ASP A 324 7.82 -3.77 -29.26
N ILE A 325 7.69 -2.48 -28.95
CA ILE A 325 8.13 -1.42 -29.87
C ILE A 325 9.62 -1.57 -30.15
N PHE A 326 10.47 -1.68 -29.12
CA PHE A 326 11.91 -1.81 -29.34
C PHE A 326 12.31 -3.11 -30.07
N THR A 327 11.59 -4.20 -29.83
CA THR A 327 11.85 -5.51 -30.44
C THR A 327 11.36 -5.58 -31.88
N LYS A 328 10.13 -5.12 -32.16
CA LYS A 328 9.49 -5.14 -33.49
C LYS A 328 10.33 -4.42 -34.54
N TYR A 329 10.93 -3.28 -34.17
CA TYR A 329 11.76 -2.50 -35.09
C TYR A 329 13.23 -2.91 -35.07
N ASN A 330 13.59 -3.98 -34.36
CA ASN A 330 14.94 -4.53 -34.29
C ASN A 330 16.01 -3.47 -33.92
N LEU A 331 15.64 -2.53 -33.04
CA LEU A 331 16.42 -1.32 -32.79
C LEU A 331 17.85 -1.64 -32.33
N LEU A 332 18.03 -2.70 -31.53
CA LEU A 332 19.34 -3.13 -31.03
C LEU A 332 20.30 -3.56 -32.13
N ASN A 333 19.82 -4.36 -33.09
CA ASN A 333 20.69 -4.86 -34.15
C ASN A 333 21.02 -3.75 -35.16
N VAL A 334 20.09 -2.84 -35.40
CA VAL A 334 20.27 -1.71 -36.31
C VAL A 334 21.26 -0.69 -35.75
N VAL A 335 21.19 -0.40 -34.45
CA VAL A 335 22.19 0.48 -33.81
C VAL A 335 23.57 -0.17 -33.80
N LYS A 336 23.65 -1.51 -33.62
CA LYS A 336 24.91 -2.26 -33.69
C LYS A 336 25.50 -2.37 -35.09
N SER A 337 24.69 -2.35 -36.15
CA SER A 337 25.19 -2.46 -37.53
C SER A 337 26.01 -1.24 -37.98
N ARG A 338 25.93 -0.14 -37.21
CA ARG A 338 26.54 1.15 -37.50
C ARG A 338 26.08 1.80 -38.81
N ASP A 339 24.97 1.34 -39.38
CA ASP A 339 24.33 1.98 -40.53
C ASP A 339 23.50 3.18 -40.05
N LEU A 340 23.97 4.39 -40.37
CA LEU A 340 23.34 5.64 -39.96
C LEU A 340 21.96 5.85 -40.59
N ASN A 341 21.75 5.39 -41.83
CA ASN A 341 20.46 5.55 -42.52
C ASN A 341 19.44 4.54 -41.96
N ALA A 342 19.84 3.29 -41.76
CA ALA A 342 19.00 2.30 -41.13
C ALA A 342 18.65 2.71 -39.68
N THR A 343 19.64 3.20 -38.93
CA THR A 343 19.45 3.72 -37.56
C THR A 343 18.46 4.86 -37.55
N LYS A 344 18.63 5.87 -38.42
CA LYS A 344 17.70 7.00 -38.53
C LYS A 344 16.26 6.54 -38.79
N ASN A 345 16.06 5.67 -39.77
CA ASN A 345 14.73 5.22 -40.17
C ASN A 345 14.04 4.46 -39.02
N VAL A 346 14.74 3.49 -38.44
CA VAL A 346 14.21 2.66 -37.35
C VAL A 346 13.95 3.45 -36.07
N VAL A 347 14.87 4.35 -35.72
CA VAL A 347 14.70 5.22 -34.54
C VAL A 347 13.52 6.17 -34.73
N ASN A 348 13.30 6.72 -35.93
CA ASN A 348 12.14 7.57 -36.21
C ASN A 348 10.81 6.80 -36.08
N GLU A 349 10.76 5.53 -36.50
CA GLU A 349 9.59 4.68 -36.24
C GLU A 349 9.33 4.49 -34.74
N VAL A 350 10.39 4.21 -33.96
CA VAL A 350 10.29 4.04 -32.51
C VAL A 350 9.86 5.34 -31.83
N ILE A 351 10.42 6.49 -32.21
CA ILE A 351 10.02 7.82 -31.73
C ILE A 351 8.54 8.06 -32.00
N ALA A 352 8.06 7.76 -33.21
CA ALA A 352 6.66 7.93 -33.59
C ALA A 352 5.75 7.07 -32.69
N GLN A 353 6.07 5.79 -32.49
CA GLN A 353 5.25 4.88 -31.67
C GLN A 353 5.24 5.28 -30.18
N LEU A 354 6.39 5.65 -29.60
CA LEU A 354 6.46 6.13 -28.21
C LEU A 354 5.73 7.47 -28.04
N THR A 355 5.83 8.37 -29.02
CA THR A 355 5.12 9.66 -29.03
C THR A 355 3.61 9.45 -29.09
N PHE A 356 3.13 8.53 -29.93
CA PHE A 356 1.73 8.15 -29.95
C PHE A 356 1.27 7.67 -28.57
N GLY A 357 1.97 6.68 -28.01
CA GLY A 357 1.66 6.11 -26.70
C GLY A 357 1.55 7.20 -25.64
N ARG A 358 2.57 8.04 -25.51
CA ARG A 358 2.58 9.17 -24.57
C ARG A 358 1.37 10.10 -24.76
N ASN A 359 1.16 10.61 -25.97
CA ASN A 359 0.13 11.63 -26.21
C ASN A 359 -1.29 11.07 -26.06
N ASP A 360 -1.52 9.83 -26.51
CA ASP A 360 -2.82 9.18 -26.39
C ASP A 360 -3.17 8.89 -24.92
N ARG A 361 -2.21 8.39 -24.12
CA ARG A 361 -2.40 8.24 -22.66
C ARG A 361 -2.67 9.59 -22.01
N LYS A 362 -1.95 10.65 -22.39
CA LYS A 362 -2.19 12.00 -21.87
C LYS A 362 -3.61 12.50 -22.15
N ALA A 363 -4.11 12.29 -23.36
CA ALA A 363 -5.49 12.64 -23.73
C ALA A 363 -6.54 11.79 -23.00
N ASN A 364 -6.20 10.57 -22.58
CA ASN A 364 -7.09 9.71 -21.80
C ASN A 364 -7.12 10.11 -20.32
N ILE A 365 -6.01 10.59 -19.75
CA ILE A 365 -5.97 11.08 -18.35
C ILE A 365 -7.03 12.16 -18.11
N ASP A 366 -7.20 13.08 -19.08
CA ASP A 366 -8.13 14.20 -18.94
C ASP A 366 -9.60 13.74 -19.03
N ARG A 367 -9.85 12.57 -19.63
CA ARG A 367 -11.20 11.97 -19.82
C ARG A 367 -11.52 10.89 -18.79
N ALA A 368 -10.50 10.28 -18.20
CA ALA A 368 -10.63 9.20 -17.23
C ALA A 368 -10.91 9.74 -15.82
N LYS A 369 -11.62 8.94 -15.02
CA LYS A 369 -11.87 9.21 -13.59
C LYS A 369 -11.20 8.14 -12.72
N ASP A 370 -11.04 8.48 -11.44
CA ASP A 370 -10.63 7.56 -10.38
C ASP A 370 -9.37 6.76 -10.71
N CYS A 371 -9.42 5.43 -10.58
CA CYS A 371 -8.27 4.57 -10.78
C CYS A 371 -7.90 4.32 -12.24
N THR A 372 -8.84 4.43 -13.18
CA THR A 372 -8.50 4.41 -14.62
C THR A 372 -7.59 5.59 -14.94
N LYS A 373 -7.87 6.77 -14.36
CA LYS A 373 -6.99 7.94 -14.49
C LYS A 373 -5.58 7.66 -13.96
N LYS A 374 -5.46 7.05 -12.78
CA LYS A 374 -4.15 6.67 -12.21
C LYS A 374 -3.39 5.69 -13.12
N GLY A 375 -4.07 4.73 -13.74
CA GLY A 375 -3.44 3.82 -14.69
C GLY A 375 -2.97 4.53 -15.96
N GLU A 376 -3.79 5.40 -16.55
CA GLU A 376 -3.39 6.23 -17.70
C GLU A 376 -2.20 7.15 -17.36
N GLU A 377 -2.14 7.70 -16.13
CA GLU A 377 -0.99 8.47 -15.63
C GLU A 377 0.29 7.64 -15.53
N VAL A 378 0.20 6.40 -15.05
CA VAL A 378 1.34 5.47 -15.00
C VAL A 378 1.83 5.15 -16.41
N SER A 379 0.93 4.81 -17.33
CA SER A 379 1.29 4.53 -18.73
C SER A 379 1.92 5.72 -19.42
N TYR A 380 1.35 6.93 -19.22
CA TYR A 380 1.92 8.17 -19.72
C TYR A 380 3.36 8.36 -19.24
N LYS A 381 3.61 8.18 -17.93
CA LYS A 381 4.95 8.31 -17.35
C LYS A 381 5.94 7.31 -17.96
N ILE A 382 5.52 6.06 -18.19
CA ILE A 382 6.37 5.03 -18.80
C ILE A 382 6.74 5.39 -20.25
N PHE A 383 5.75 5.73 -21.10
CA PHE A 383 6.03 6.13 -22.48
C PHE A 383 6.89 7.39 -22.55
N ASN A 384 6.57 8.40 -21.73
CA ASN A 384 7.34 9.64 -21.68
C ASN A 384 8.79 9.35 -21.29
N LYS A 385 9.01 8.53 -20.26
CA LYS A 385 10.34 8.17 -19.82
C LYS A 385 11.12 7.41 -20.89
N ALA A 386 10.50 6.42 -21.55
CA ALA A 386 11.15 5.67 -22.61
C ALA A 386 11.60 6.57 -23.77
N LEU A 387 10.78 7.57 -24.11
CA LEU A 387 11.11 8.55 -25.14
C LEU A 387 12.27 9.48 -24.71
N GLU A 388 12.25 9.98 -23.47
CA GLU A 388 13.34 10.81 -22.92
C GLU A 388 14.66 10.05 -22.81
N ASP A 389 14.62 8.80 -22.34
CA ASP A 389 15.80 7.96 -22.24
C ASP A 389 16.36 7.66 -23.65
N LEU A 390 15.50 7.43 -24.65
CA LEU A 390 15.91 7.25 -26.05
C LEU A 390 16.60 8.50 -26.61
N TYR A 391 16.02 9.70 -26.44
CA TYR A 391 16.67 10.94 -26.89
C TYR A 391 17.99 11.18 -26.17
N THR A 392 18.03 10.96 -24.85
CA THR A 392 19.25 11.11 -24.05
C THR A 392 20.36 10.20 -24.58
N ALA A 393 20.03 8.95 -24.88
CA ALA A 393 20.98 7.98 -25.40
C ALA A 393 21.43 8.28 -26.83
N LEU A 394 20.52 8.70 -27.72
CA LEU A 394 20.89 9.11 -29.08
C LEU A 394 21.85 10.30 -29.05
N ASN A 395 21.57 11.30 -28.21
CA ASN A 395 22.43 12.46 -28.08
C ASN A 395 23.72 12.18 -27.32
N SER A 396 23.86 11.04 -26.63
CA SER A 396 25.12 10.66 -25.99
C SER A 396 26.07 10.05 -27.03
N ASP A 397 25.58 9.17 -27.89
CA ASP A 397 26.37 8.41 -28.87
C ASP A 397 26.53 9.11 -30.24
N PHE A 398 25.60 10.01 -30.61
CA PHE A 398 25.54 10.63 -31.94
C PHE A 398 25.42 12.15 -31.88
N ASN A 399 25.89 12.81 -32.95
CA ASN A 399 25.50 14.17 -33.29
C ASN A 399 24.18 14.10 -34.06
N VAL A 400 23.09 14.55 -33.45
CA VAL A 400 21.73 14.42 -34.00
C VAL A 400 21.12 15.79 -34.22
N GLN A 401 20.58 16.03 -35.41
CA GLN A 401 19.68 17.16 -35.67
C GLN A 401 18.25 16.65 -35.74
N TYR A 402 17.34 17.36 -35.11
CA TYR A 402 15.92 16.98 -35.06
C TYR A 402 15.07 17.92 -35.89
N LYS A 403 14.00 17.39 -36.49
CA LYS A 403 12.96 18.17 -37.16
C LYS A 403 11.59 17.78 -36.62
N THR A 404 10.87 18.77 -36.12
CA THR A 404 9.49 18.59 -35.70
C THR A 404 8.55 18.70 -36.89
N HIS A 405 7.66 17.73 -37.08
CA HIS A 405 6.65 17.76 -38.12
C HIS A 405 5.43 16.91 -37.72
N SER A 406 4.31 17.09 -38.42
CA SER A 406 3.10 16.30 -38.19
C SER A 406 3.19 14.97 -38.93
N ARG A 407 2.90 13.87 -38.22
CA ARG A 407 2.94 12.51 -38.76
C ARG A 407 1.70 11.73 -38.36
N ALA A 408 1.07 11.05 -39.32
CA ALA A 408 0.01 10.08 -39.05
C ALA A 408 0.64 8.76 -38.58
N ILE A 409 0.17 8.25 -37.45
CA ILE A 409 0.78 7.10 -36.78
C ILE A 409 -0.33 6.14 -36.39
N SER A 410 -0.21 4.90 -36.87
CA SER A 410 -1.08 3.79 -36.47
C SER A 410 -0.49 3.10 -35.25
N PHE A 411 -1.30 2.88 -34.23
CA PHE A 411 -0.88 2.34 -32.95
C PHE A 411 -1.92 1.39 -32.38
N GLU A 412 -1.43 0.24 -31.91
CA GLU A 412 -2.25 -0.80 -31.32
C GLU A 412 -1.91 -0.96 -29.85
N PHE A 413 -2.92 -0.90 -29.00
CA PHE A 413 -2.75 -1.08 -27.57
C PHE A 413 -4.07 -1.49 -26.92
N ARG A 414 -4.02 -2.50 -26.04
CA ARG A 414 -5.19 -3.03 -25.31
C ARG A 414 -6.34 -3.47 -26.23
N GLY A 415 -6.02 -4.12 -27.35
CA GLY A 415 -7.01 -4.62 -28.31
C GLY A 415 -7.66 -3.55 -29.19
N GLY A 416 -7.31 -2.27 -29.03
CA GLY A 416 -7.73 -1.19 -29.92
C GLY A 416 -6.62 -0.81 -30.91
N SER A 417 -7.03 -0.42 -32.12
CA SER A 417 -6.15 0.09 -33.18
C SER A 417 -6.64 1.45 -33.63
N TRP A 418 -5.76 2.45 -33.62
CA TRP A 418 -6.11 3.83 -33.95
C TRP A 418 -5.04 4.45 -34.82
N THR A 419 -5.45 5.34 -35.73
CA THR A 419 -4.52 6.21 -36.47
C THR A 419 -4.79 7.64 -36.06
N ARG A 420 -3.77 8.34 -35.55
CA ARG A 420 -3.85 9.75 -35.15
C ARG A 420 -2.64 10.51 -35.69
N THR A 421 -2.83 11.80 -35.94
CA THR A 421 -1.75 12.69 -36.34
C THR A 421 -1.18 13.40 -35.13
N TYR A 422 0.12 13.24 -34.89
CA TYR A 422 0.83 13.91 -33.81
C TYR A 422 2.05 14.67 -34.33
N SER A 423 2.45 15.70 -33.59
CA SER A 423 3.74 16.35 -33.77
C SER A 423 4.84 15.46 -33.22
N VAL A 424 5.73 14.98 -34.11
CA VAL A 424 6.87 14.11 -33.78
C VAL A 424 8.19 14.85 -33.99
N LYS A 425 9.18 14.58 -33.13
CA LYS A 425 10.52 15.18 -33.18
C LYS A 425 11.51 14.15 -33.74
N ASP A 426 11.38 13.91 -35.04
CA ASP A 426 12.17 12.90 -35.74
C ASP A 426 13.61 13.40 -35.99
N ILE A 427 14.51 12.45 -36.19
CA ILE A 427 15.88 12.69 -36.63
C ILE A 427 15.85 13.19 -38.07
N ALA A 428 16.40 14.39 -38.29
CA ALA A 428 16.67 14.95 -39.60
C ALA A 428 18.02 14.47 -40.14
N THR A 429 19.07 14.55 -39.32
CA THR A 429 20.42 14.04 -39.61
C THR A 429 21.04 13.38 -38.39
N ILE A 430 21.86 12.36 -38.62
CA ILE A 430 22.58 11.62 -37.57
C ILE A 430 23.99 11.31 -38.04
N GLN A 431 24.97 11.53 -37.16
CA GLN A 431 26.37 11.21 -37.39
C GLN A 431 26.98 10.64 -36.11
N PHE A 432 27.92 9.70 -36.21
CA PHE A 432 28.68 9.27 -35.05
C PHE A 432 29.43 10.46 -34.46
N LYS A 433 29.47 10.55 -33.12
CA LYS A 433 30.48 11.40 -32.49
C LYS A 433 31.83 10.75 -32.73
N ASN A 434 32.75 11.47 -33.37
CA ASN A 434 34.09 10.96 -33.64
C ASN A 434 34.74 10.48 -32.34
N THR A 435 34.87 9.16 -32.16
CA THR A 435 35.95 8.62 -31.33
C THR A 435 37.25 8.88 -32.07
N ALA A 436 38.23 9.46 -31.40
CA ALA A 436 39.54 9.82 -31.94
C ALA A 436 40.14 8.71 -32.85
N PRO A 437 40.93 9.07 -33.88
CA PRO A 437 41.52 8.10 -34.80
C PRO A 437 42.74 7.41 -34.18
N GLY A 438 42.80 6.09 -34.30
CA GLY A 438 44.00 5.27 -34.09
C GLY A 438 43.67 3.82 -34.43
N SER A 439 44.32 3.10 -35.33
CA SER A 439 45.49 3.36 -36.16
C SER A 439 45.27 2.77 -37.56
N GLY A 440 45.87 3.41 -38.57
CA GLY A 440 46.14 2.74 -39.84
C GLY A 440 47.46 1.96 -39.75
N GLY A 441 47.56 0.89 -40.54
CA GLY A 441 48.82 0.32 -41.01
C GLY A 441 49.17 -1.07 -40.47
N GLY A 442 49.41 -2.01 -41.40
CA GLY A 442 50.38 -3.09 -41.18
C GLY A 442 49.87 -4.51 -41.33
N THR A 443 50.20 -5.12 -42.46
CA THR A 443 50.16 -6.56 -42.76
C THR A 443 51.10 -7.39 -41.86
N SER A 444 50.63 -8.51 -41.29
CA SER A 444 51.33 -9.82 -41.24
C SER A 444 50.55 -10.87 -40.41
N ASN A 445 50.66 -12.14 -40.84
CA ASN A 445 49.96 -13.36 -40.42
C ASN A 445 50.21 -13.84 -38.96
N PRO A 446 49.49 -14.88 -38.46
CA PRO A 446 49.23 -15.12 -37.04
C PRO A 446 50.13 -16.16 -36.37
N SER A 447 50.24 -16.10 -35.04
CA SER A 447 50.49 -17.25 -34.16
C SER A 447 49.98 -16.98 -32.73
N PRO A 448 49.44 -17.98 -32.00
CA PRO A 448 48.65 -17.76 -30.79
C PRO A 448 49.48 -17.91 -29.50
N GLY A 449 49.23 -17.03 -28.52
CA GLY A 449 49.80 -17.08 -27.18
C GLY A 449 48.81 -16.48 -26.15
N PRO A 450 48.88 -16.88 -24.87
CA PRO A 450 47.69 -17.12 -24.07
C PRO A 450 47.08 -15.87 -23.44
N VAL A 451 45.78 -15.98 -23.23
CA VAL A 451 44.90 -15.04 -22.53
C VAL A 451 45.40 -14.83 -21.10
N ASP A 452 45.74 -13.60 -20.75
CA ASP A 452 45.86 -13.17 -19.35
C ASP A 452 44.65 -12.31 -18.97
N HIS A 453 43.95 -12.80 -17.95
CA HIS A 453 42.78 -12.21 -17.31
C HIS A 453 43.24 -11.30 -16.18
N SER A 454 43.51 -10.03 -16.45
CA SER A 454 43.23 -8.96 -15.49
C SER A 454 43.43 -7.59 -16.11
N ASN A 455 42.33 -6.84 -16.29
CA ASN A 455 42.40 -5.39 -16.20
C ASN A 455 41.06 -4.85 -15.72
N THR A 456 41.04 -4.56 -14.42
CA THR A 456 40.02 -3.79 -13.72
C THR A 456 39.95 -2.39 -14.31
N ILE A 457 38.88 -2.11 -15.05
CA ILE A 457 38.56 -0.77 -15.54
C ILE A 457 37.94 0.03 -14.38
N PRO A 458 38.46 1.21 -14.03
CA PRO A 458 37.89 2.07 -12.97
C PRO A 458 36.50 2.58 -13.35
N PRO A 459 35.62 2.90 -12.37
CA PRO A 459 34.22 3.18 -12.64
C PRO A 459 34.07 4.51 -13.40
N LYS A 460 33.76 4.43 -14.70
CA LYS A 460 33.39 5.61 -15.49
C LYS A 460 31.96 6.02 -15.17
N LYS A 461 31.79 7.32 -14.92
CA LYS A 461 30.53 8.05 -14.72
C LYS A 461 29.40 7.57 -15.68
N ASN A 462 28.19 7.54 -15.14
CA ASN A 462 26.89 7.18 -15.74
C ASN A 462 26.62 7.69 -17.19
N ASN A 463 27.27 7.11 -18.20
CA ASN A 463 26.89 7.31 -19.59
C ASN A 463 25.85 6.26 -20.00
N LYS A 464 24.58 6.66 -20.10
CA LYS A 464 23.50 5.83 -20.65
C LYS A 464 23.53 5.91 -22.18
N GLY A 465 24.34 5.06 -22.83
CA GLY A 465 24.34 4.89 -24.30
C GLY A 465 23.09 4.17 -24.81
N VAL A 466 22.88 4.15 -26.14
CA VAL A 466 21.69 3.55 -26.78
C VAL A 466 21.56 2.06 -26.44
N LEU A 467 22.68 1.34 -26.38
CA LEU A 467 22.70 -0.06 -25.94
C LEU A 467 22.29 -0.24 -24.47
N ALA A 468 22.60 0.72 -23.60
CA ALA A 468 22.22 0.66 -22.19
C ALA A 468 20.71 0.90 -22.00
N VAL A 469 20.13 1.85 -22.76
CA VAL A 469 18.67 2.10 -22.75
C VAL A 469 17.90 0.90 -23.29
N LEU A 470 18.40 0.27 -24.35
CA LEU A 470 17.85 -0.98 -24.88
C LEU A 470 17.98 -2.13 -23.87
N GLY A 471 19.11 -2.24 -23.18
CA GLY A 471 19.30 -3.22 -22.10
C GLY A 471 18.30 -3.03 -20.96
N THR A 472 18.04 -1.78 -20.54
CA THR A 472 17.00 -1.48 -19.54
C THR A 472 15.59 -1.73 -20.05
N ALA A 473 15.32 -1.56 -21.34
CA ALA A 473 14.01 -1.84 -21.92
C ALA A 473 13.72 -3.35 -21.98
N LEU A 474 14.70 -4.14 -22.45
CA LEU A 474 14.60 -5.59 -22.63
C LEU A 474 14.56 -6.36 -21.30
N THR A 475 15.13 -5.79 -20.24
CA THR A 475 15.13 -6.39 -18.89
C THR A 475 13.98 -5.89 -17.99
N GLY A 476 13.04 -5.09 -18.53
CA GLY A 476 11.91 -4.54 -17.77
C GLY A 476 12.29 -3.44 -16.76
N GLY A 477 13.47 -2.85 -16.91
CA GLY A 477 14.10 -1.88 -16.00
C GLY A 477 13.45 -0.49 -15.92
N TYR A 478 12.33 -0.25 -16.60
CA TYR A 478 11.53 0.99 -16.41
C TYR A 478 10.71 1.00 -15.10
N LEU A 479 11.00 0.08 -14.18
CA LEU A 479 10.53 0.07 -12.80
C LEU A 479 11.18 1.23 -12.01
N LEU A 480 10.75 2.47 -12.30
CA LEU A 480 11.12 3.60 -11.45
C LEU A 480 10.31 3.61 -10.15
N PHE A 481 11.06 3.81 -9.08
CA PHE A 481 10.68 4.27 -7.75
C PHE A 481 9.45 5.17 -7.78
N ALA A 482 8.40 4.73 -7.07
CA ALA A 482 7.34 5.55 -6.52
C ALA A 482 7.14 5.10 -5.08
#